data_AF-A0A7S0T922-F1
#
_entry.id   AF-A0A7S0T922-F1
#
_cell.length_a   1.000
_cell.length_b   1.000
_cell.length_c   1.000
_cell.angle_alpha   90.00
_cell.angle_beta   90.00
_cell.angle_gamma   90.00
#
_symmetry.space_group_name_H-M   'P 1'
#
loop_
_entity.id
_entity.type
_entity.pdbx_description
1 polymer ?
#
loop_
_entity_poly.entity_id
_entity_poly.type
_entity_poly.pdbx_seq_one_letter_code
_entity_poly.pdbx_strand_id
1 'polypeptide(L)'
;VELWCFVGVVVYYHVSEVALVLWLTPEEFGVESLLVTREYFAAMMLGLIEFWSEDAFAPWLRSSARVLTLPLGLALTLMGDSIRKAAWLTARHAFTHKIKLQRRDHHALVTHGIYSWCRHPGYFGWLLWSVGTQVLLSNPLCSAL
;
A
#
# COMPACT_ATOMS: atom_id res chain seq x y z
N VAL A 1 -7.18 12.29 14.44
CA VAL A 1 -7.69 10.94 14.07
C VAL A 1 -7.09 10.49 12.75
N GLU A 2 -7.24 11.27 11.67
CA GLU A 2 -6.65 10.95 10.35
C GLU A 2 -5.17 10.54 10.41
N LEU A 3 -4.32 11.34 11.06
CA LEU A 3 -2.89 11.04 11.17
C LEU A 3 -2.61 9.73 11.93
N TRP A 4 -3.37 9.43 12.98
CA TRP A 4 -3.24 8.17 13.72
C TRP A 4 -3.67 6.98 12.87
N CYS A 5 -4.78 7.11 12.14
CA CYS A 5 -5.21 6.10 11.17
C CYS A 5 -4.15 5.90 10.08
N PHE A 6 -3.61 6.98 9.52
CA PHE A 6 -2.56 6.95 8.50
C PHE A 6 -1.30 6.23 8.99
N VAL A 7 -0.77 6.62 10.15
CA VAL A 7 0.39 5.94 10.75
C VAL A 7 0.07 4.47 11.01
N GLY A 8 -1.12 4.17 11.52
CA GLY A 8 -1.58 2.80 11.76
C GLY A 8 -1.59 1.94 10.50
N VAL A 9 -2.19 2.42 9.40
CA VAL A 9 -2.25 1.66 8.13
C VAL A 9 -0.88 1.55 7.47
N VAL A 10 -0.02 2.57 7.58
CA VAL A 10 1.35 2.54 7.03
C VAL A 10 2.22 1.55 7.79
N VAL A 11 2.21 1.60 9.12
CA VAL A 11 2.95 0.64 9.95
C VAL A 11 2.44 -0.78 9.72
N TYR A 12 1.12 -0.97 9.73
CA TYR A 12 0.52 -2.28 9.48
C TYR A 12 0.94 -2.84 8.11
N TYR A 13 0.86 -2.03 7.05
CA TYR A 13 1.23 -2.42 5.69
C TYR A 13 2.67 -2.98 5.65
N HIS A 14 3.63 -2.20 6.15
CA HIS A 14 5.06 -2.57 6.09
C HIS A 14 5.40 -3.75 6.99
N VAL A 15 4.89 -3.77 8.22
CA VAL A 15 5.16 -4.87 9.16
C VAL A 15 4.60 -6.18 8.64
N SER A 16 3.37 -6.17 8.11
CA SER A 16 2.75 -7.39 7.59
C SER A 16 3.37 -7.86 6.26
N GLU A 17 3.87 -6.96 5.41
CA GLU A 17 4.67 -7.34 4.23
C GLU A 17 5.95 -8.07 4.64
N VAL A 18 6.70 -7.53 5.60
CA VAL A 18 7.90 -8.18 6.12
C VAL A 18 7.56 -9.53 6.76
N ALA A 19 6.47 -9.60 7.53
CA ALA A 19 6.03 -10.85 8.14
C ALA A 19 5.68 -11.91 7.08
N LEU A 20 5.03 -11.52 5.97
CA LEU A 20 4.75 -12.43 4.85
C LEU A 20 6.01 -12.92 4.16
N VAL A 21 6.99 -12.05 3.93
CA VAL A 21 8.31 -12.46 3.39
C VAL A 21 8.96 -13.47 4.32
N LEU A 22 9.06 -13.17 5.61
CA LEU A 22 9.67 -14.06 6.60
C LEU A 22 8.93 -15.40 6.72
N TRP A 23 7.62 -15.42 6.50
CA TRP A 23 6.82 -16.63 6.62
C TRP A 23 6.84 -17.50 5.35
N LEU A 24 6.73 -16.88 4.17
CA LEU A 24 6.56 -17.59 2.90
C LEU A 24 7.85 -17.73 2.10
N THR A 25 8.75 -16.77 2.18
CA THR A 25 10.00 -16.73 1.40
C THR A 25 11.16 -16.14 2.22
N PRO A 26 11.49 -16.71 3.39
CA PRO A 26 12.52 -16.17 4.29
C PRO A 26 13.89 -16.03 3.62
N GLU A 27 14.18 -16.85 2.61
CA GLU A 27 15.40 -16.81 1.81
C GLU A 27 15.55 -15.54 0.96
N GLU A 28 14.44 -14.82 0.69
CA GLU A 28 14.44 -13.55 -0.06
C GLU A 28 14.45 -12.32 0.87
N PHE A 29 14.52 -12.51 2.19
CA PHE A 29 14.50 -11.41 3.15
C PHE A 29 15.70 -10.48 3.01
N GLY A 30 15.45 -9.18 3.00
CA GLY A 30 16.48 -8.15 3.02
C GLY A 30 15.90 -6.77 3.34
N VAL A 31 16.76 -5.73 3.34
CA VAL A 31 16.32 -4.34 3.59
C VAL A 31 15.24 -3.90 2.62
N GLU A 32 15.29 -4.39 1.39
CA GLU A 32 14.29 -4.08 0.35
C GLU A 32 12.90 -4.64 0.65
N SER A 33 12.79 -5.65 1.52
CA SER A 33 11.51 -6.18 1.98
C SER A 33 10.71 -5.17 2.81
N LEU A 34 11.37 -4.09 3.28
CA LEU A 34 10.69 -2.94 3.89
C LEU A 34 9.91 -2.11 2.87
N LEU A 35 10.19 -2.23 1.57
CA LEU A 35 9.53 -1.44 0.51
C LEU A 35 9.59 0.09 0.71
N VAL A 36 10.59 0.58 1.47
CA VAL A 36 10.84 2.00 1.68
C VAL A 36 12.00 2.44 0.79
N THR A 37 11.70 2.93 -0.41
CA THR A 37 12.68 3.56 -1.29
C THR A 37 12.81 5.06 -1.01
N ARG A 38 13.78 5.74 -1.63
CA ARG A 38 13.96 7.19 -1.48
C ARG A 38 12.77 7.96 -2.05
N GLU A 39 12.25 7.49 -3.18
CA GLU A 39 11.11 8.07 -3.90
C GLU A 39 9.82 7.87 -3.08
N TYR A 40 9.63 6.67 -2.52
CA TYR A 40 8.54 6.38 -1.60
C TYR A 40 8.59 7.32 -0.39
N PHE A 41 9.77 7.47 0.23
CA PHE A 41 9.93 8.35 1.39
C PHE A 41 9.62 9.81 1.03
N ALA A 42 10.11 10.29 -0.11
CA ALA A 42 9.81 11.64 -0.60
C ALA A 42 8.31 11.84 -0.83
N ALA A 43 7.62 10.88 -1.46
CA ALA A 43 6.18 10.95 -1.68
C ALA A 43 5.39 11.00 -0.37
N MET A 44 5.76 10.19 0.64
CA MET A 44 5.13 10.22 1.96
C MET A 44 5.37 11.55 2.68
N MET A 45 6.57 12.12 2.56
CA MET A 45 6.87 13.44 3.11
C MET A 45 6.07 14.55 2.43
N LEU A 46 5.91 14.52 1.11
CA LEU A 46 5.06 15.46 0.37
C LEU A 46 3.61 15.38 0.84
N GLY A 47 3.06 14.18 1.01
CA GLY A 47 1.72 14.00 1.56
C GLY A 47 1.57 14.56 2.98
N LEU A 48 2.57 14.39 3.84
CA LEU A 48 2.55 15.00 5.17
C LEU A 48 2.65 16.53 5.10
N ILE A 49 3.48 17.08 4.20
CA ILE A 49 3.60 18.53 4.01
C ILE A 49 2.27 19.13 3.54
N GLU A 50 1.61 18.51 2.56
CA GLU A 50 0.28 18.93 2.09
C GLU A 50 -0.72 18.91 3.25
N PHE A 51 -0.79 17.79 3.98
CA PHE A 51 -1.67 17.64 5.14
C PHE A 51 -1.51 18.79 6.14
N TRP A 52 -0.27 19.07 6.59
CA TRP A 52 -0.02 20.13 7.57
C TRP A 52 -0.27 21.52 6.99
N SER A 53 0.01 21.72 5.70
CA SER A 53 -0.24 23.00 5.02
C SER A 53 -1.74 23.28 4.94
N GLU A 54 -2.55 22.31 4.54
CA GLU A 54 -4.01 22.48 4.49
C GLU A 54 -4.63 22.67 5.87
N ASP A 55 -4.13 21.98 6.89
CA ASP A 55 -4.58 22.18 8.28
C ASP A 55 -4.31 23.61 8.76
N ALA A 56 -3.16 24.18 8.39
CA ALA A 56 -2.76 25.53 8.79
C ALA A 56 -3.49 26.64 8.02
N PHE A 57 -3.64 26.49 6.70
CA PHE A 57 -4.12 27.57 5.82
C PHE A 57 -5.59 27.44 5.41
N ALA A 58 -6.16 26.23 5.42
CA ALA A 58 -7.52 25.96 4.92
C ALA A 58 -8.30 24.93 5.78
N PRO A 59 -8.34 25.06 7.12
CA PRO A 59 -8.94 24.06 7.99
C PRO A 59 -10.44 23.83 7.75
N TRP A 60 -11.17 24.81 7.21
CA TRP A 60 -12.61 24.70 6.93
C TRP A 60 -12.91 23.79 5.72
N LEU A 61 -12.12 23.91 4.65
CA LEU A 61 -12.22 23.07 3.45
C LEU A 61 -11.94 21.62 3.84
N ARG A 62 -10.84 21.43 4.56
CA ARG A 62 -10.43 20.12 5.04
C ARG A 62 -11.43 19.48 6.01
N SER A 63 -11.93 20.23 6.99
CA SER A 63 -12.92 19.72 7.95
C SER A 63 -14.18 19.21 7.26
N SER A 64 -14.60 19.87 6.18
CA SER A 64 -15.76 19.47 5.37
C SER A 64 -15.45 18.21 4.55
N ALA A 65 -14.29 18.16 3.88
CA ALA A 65 -13.87 17.01 3.09
C ALA A 65 -13.69 15.74 3.93
N ARG A 66 -13.11 15.90 5.14
CA ARG A 66 -12.80 14.81 6.08
C ARG A 66 -13.98 13.89 6.38
N VAL A 67 -15.20 14.42 6.41
CA VAL A 67 -16.41 13.63 6.69
C VAL A 67 -16.56 12.48 5.69
N LEU A 68 -16.17 12.69 4.44
CA LEU A 68 -16.22 11.69 3.38
C LEU A 68 -14.87 10.98 3.20
N THR A 69 -13.78 11.73 3.18
CA THR A 69 -12.46 11.23 2.80
C THR A 69 -11.84 10.30 3.85
N LEU A 70 -12.06 10.53 5.14
CA LEU A 70 -11.57 9.64 6.21
C LEU A 70 -12.13 8.20 6.10
N PRO A 71 -13.45 7.96 6.09
CA PRO A 71 -13.98 6.60 5.97
C PRO A 71 -13.66 5.97 4.61
N LEU A 72 -13.69 6.76 3.52
CA LEU A 72 -13.34 6.28 2.19
C LEU A 72 -11.87 5.86 2.10
N GLY A 73 -10.96 6.69 2.62
CA GLY A 73 -9.53 6.41 2.66
C GLY A 73 -9.20 5.17 3.50
N LEU A 74 -9.88 5.01 4.66
CA LEU A 74 -9.78 3.78 5.45
C LEU A 74 -10.27 2.55 4.66
N ALA A 75 -11.40 2.65 3.98
CA ALA A 75 -11.92 1.55 3.16
C ALA A 75 -10.97 1.19 2.02
N LEU A 76 -10.46 2.18 1.29
CA LEU A 76 -9.52 1.99 0.18
C LEU A 76 -8.19 1.38 0.65
N THR A 77 -7.63 1.87 1.75
CA THR A 77 -6.39 1.32 2.32
C THR A 77 -6.57 -0.12 2.77
N LEU A 78 -7.61 -0.43 3.55
CA LEU A 78 -7.86 -1.80 4.01
C LEU A 78 -8.17 -2.76 2.86
N MET A 79 -8.95 -2.32 1.86
CA MET A 79 -9.28 -3.13 0.70
C MET A 79 -8.05 -3.40 -0.18
N GLY A 80 -7.29 -2.34 -0.52
CA GLY A 80 -6.07 -2.47 -1.31
C GLY A 80 -5.05 -3.38 -0.63
N ASP A 81 -4.89 -3.21 0.68
CA ASP A 81 -4.01 -4.03 1.47
C ASP A 81 -4.43 -5.50 1.51
N SER A 82 -5.72 -5.76 1.73
CA SER A 82 -6.27 -7.13 1.72
C SER A 82 -6.08 -7.81 0.37
N ILE A 83 -6.30 -7.10 -0.74
CA ILE A 83 -6.05 -7.59 -2.10
C ILE A 83 -4.57 -7.96 -2.28
N ARG A 84 -3.67 -7.09 -1.81
CA ARG A 84 -2.23 -7.33 -1.89
C ARG A 84 -1.82 -8.57 -1.10
N LYS A 85 -2.28 -8.70 0.14
CA LYS A 85 -2.02 -9.90 0.95
C LYS A 85 -2.61 -11.16 0.34
N ALA A 86 -3.82 -11.08 -0.21
CA ALA A 86 -4.43 -12.20 -0.92
C ALA A 86 -3.59 -12.64 -2.13
N ALA A 87 -3.00 -11.69 -2.87
CA ALA A 87 -2.07 -12.01 -3.96
C ALA A 87 -0.84 -12.76 -3.46
N TRP A 88 -0.20 -12.26 -2.39
CA TRP A 88 0.91 -12.94 -1.71
C TRP A 88 0.55 -14.36 -1.27
N LEU A 89 -0.58 -14.53 -0.58
CA LEU A 89 -1.05 -15.82 -0.05
C LEU A 89 -1.40 -16.82 -1.16
N THR A 90 -1.91 -16.32 -2.30
CA THR A 90 -2.27 -17.16 -3.45
C THR A 90 -1.03 -17.58 -4.25
N ALA A 91 -0.11 -16.66 -4.50
CA ALA A 91 1.10 -16.94 -5.28
C ALA A 91 2.23 -17.60 -4.47
N ARG A 92 2.27 -17.40 -3.14
CA ARG A 92 3.30 -17.93 -2.22
C ARG A 92 4.71 -17.66 -2.76
N HIS A 93 5.52 -18.71 -2.93
CA HIS A 93 6.89 -18.63 -3.45
C HIS A 93 7.00 -18.05 -4.88
N ALA A 94 5.88 -17.97 -5.63
CA ALA A 94 5.85 -17.32 -6.93
C ALA A 94 5.73 -15.78 -6.83
N PHE A 95 5.38 -15.25 -5.64
CA PHE A 95 5.39 -13.82 -5.38
C PHE A 95 6.78 -13.38 -4.94
N THR A 96 7.36 -12.41 -5.64
CA THR A 96 8.66 -11.84 -5.31
C THR A 96 8.59 -10.32 -5.34
N HIS A 97 9.21 -9.64 -4.36
CA HIS A 97 9.30 -8.17 -4.38
C HIS A 97 10.12 -7.65 -5.56
N LYS A 98 11.15 -8.40 -5.98
CA LYS A 98 11.93 -8.14 -7.19
C LYS A 98 11.37 -8.92 -8.37
N ILE A 99 11.23 -8.25 -9.52
CA ILE A 99 10.91 -8.93 -10.78
C ILE A 99 12.06 -9.87 -11.13
N LYS A 100 11.75 -11.17 -11.29
CA LYS A 100 12.73 -12.18 -11.69
C LYS A 100 12.78 -12.26 -13.22
N LEU A 101 13.97 -12.10 -13.79
CA LEU A 101 14.20 -12.18 -15.24
C LEU A 101 14.48 -13.61 -15.72
N GLN A 102 14.86 -14.50 -14.80
CA GLN A 102 15.15 -15.91 -15.08
C GLN A 102 14.11 -16.81 -14.41
N ARG A 103 13.64 -17.82 -15.14
CA ARG A 103 12.70 -18.83 -14.64
C ARG A 103 13.41 -19.76 -13.66
N ARG A 104 12.79 -20.02 -12.51
CA ARG A 104 13.22 -21.03 -11.53
C ARG A 104 12.54 -22.37 -11.84
N ASP A 105 13.20 -23.48 -11.53
CA ASP A 105 12.68 -24.84 -11.82
C ASP A 105 11.30 -25.10 -11.21
N HIS A 106 11.02 -24.51 -10.05
CA HIS A 106 9.74 -24.64 -9.35
C HIS A 106 8.75 -23.48 -9.60
N HIS A 107 9.05 -22.58 -10.54
CA HIS A 107 8.16 -21.46 -10.86
C HIS A 107 7.01 -21.93 -11.78
N ALA A 108 5.79 -21.93 -11.24
CA ALA A 108 4.56 -22.23 -11.95
C ALA A 108 3.67 -20.99 -12.10
N LEU A 109 2.92 -20.93 -13.20
CA LEU A 109 1.97 -19.85 -13.43
C LEU A 109 0.77 -19.98 -12.47
N VAL A 110 0.42 -18.88 -11.80
CA VAL A 110 -0.71 -18.81 -10.86
C VAL A 110 -1.90 -18.13 -11.53
N THR A 111 -2.99 -18.86 -11.72
CA THR A 111 -4.23 -18.37 -12.36
C THR A 111 -5.50 -18.60 -11.55
N HIS A 112 -5.39 -19.14 -10.33
CA HIS A 112 -6.52 -19.40 -9.43
C HIS A 112 -6.62 -18.33 -8.34
N GLY A 113 -7.70 -18.38 -7.54
CA GLY A 113 -7.94 -17.39 -6.48
C GLY A 113 -8.06 -15.99 -7.06
N ILE A 114 -7.45 -15.00 -6.40
CA ILE A 114 -7.50 -13.60 -6.84
C ILE A 114 -6.86 -13.36 -8.22
N TYR A 115 -5.94 -14.24 -8.64
CA TYR A 115 -5.31 -14.18 -9.97
C TYR A 115 -6.25 -14.57 -11.12
N SER A 116 -7.41 -15.18 -10.81
CA SER A 116 -8.43 -15.45 -11.83
C SER A 116 -9.18 -14.19 -12.27
N TRP A 117 -9.15 -13.12 -11.47
CA TRP A 117 -9.87 -11.86 -11.73
C TRP A 117 -8.95 -10.78 -12.30
N CYS A 118 -7.68 -10.76 -11.88
CA CYS A 118 -6.68 -9.79 -12.31
C CYS A 118 -5.31 -10.47 -12.45
N ARG A 119 -4.54 -10.12 -13.49
CA ARG A 119 -3.18 -10.67 -13.69
C ARG A 119 -2.16 -10.15 -12.68
N HIS A 120 -2.38 -8.95 -12.14
CA HIS A 120 -1.45 -8.28 -11.20
C HIS A 120 -2.17 -7.77 -9.94
N PRO A 121 -2.80 -8.66 -9.15
CA PRO A 121 -3.60 -8.24 -8.00
C PRO A 121 -2.73 -7.58 -6.92
N GLY A 122 -1.46 -8.00 -6.76
CA GLY A 122 -0.54 -7.35 -5.83
C GLY A 122 -0.23 -5.88 -6.15
N TYR A 123 -0.09 -5.55 -7.44
CA TYR A 123 0.11 -4.16 -7.89
C TYR A 123 -1.18 -3.35 -7.78
N PHE A 124 -2.32 -3.96 -8.15
CA PHE A 124 -3.62 -3.32 -8.01
C PHE A 124 -3.95 -2.99 -6.55
N GLY A 125 -3.72 -3.93 -5.64
CA GLY A 125 -3.90 -3.72 -4.21
C GLY A 125 -2.98 -2.62 -3.66
N TRP A 126 -1.71 -2.61 -4.09
CA TRP A 126 -0.76 -1.56 -3.73
C TRP A 126 -1.19 -0.17 -4.21
N LEU A 127 -1.69 -0.05 -5.45
CA LEU A 127 -2.19 1.21 -6.00
C LEU A 127 -3.40 1.74 -5.23
N LEU A 128 -4.38 0.87 -4.94
CA LEU A 128 -5.54 1.24 -4.13
C LEU A 128 -5.11 1.69 -2.72
N TRP A 129 -4.17 0.97 -2.13
CA TRP A 129 -3.62 1.32 -0.83
C TRP A 129 -2.91 2.67 -0.86
N SER A 130 -2.03 2.92 -1.83
CA SER A 130 -1.25 4.17 -1.91
C SER A 130 -2.17 5.39 -2.07
N VAL A 131 -3.12 5.34 -3.01
CA VAL A 131 -4.11 6.41 -3.19
C VAL A 131 -4.97 6.56 -1.94
N GLY A 132 -5.42 5.43 -1.36
CA GLY A 132 -6.19 5.41 -0.14
C GLY A 132 -5.50 6.12 1.03
N THR A 133 -4.17 6.02 1.15
CA THR A 133 -3.43 6.73 2.21
C THR A 133 -3.53 8.26 2.09
N GLN A 134 -3.58 8.80 0.87
CA GLN A 134 -3.69 10.25 0.65
C GLN A 134 -5.13 10.73 0.77
N VAL A 135 -6.10 9.92 0.31
CA VAL A 135 -7.53 10.17 0.56
C VAL A 135 -7.80 10.16 2.08
N LEU A 136 -7.18 9.25 2.84
CA LEU A 136 -7.31 9.18 4.30
C LEU A 136 -6.84 10.47 5.01
N LEU A 137 -5.83 11.14 4.45
CA LEU A 137 -5.31 12.41 4.93
C LEU A 137 -6.08 13.62 4.40
N SER A 138 -7.08 13.39 3.55
CA SER A 138 -7.83 14.43 2.84
C SER A 138 -6.97 15.27 1.88
N ASN A 139 -5.87 14.72 1.35
CA ASN A 139 -4.93 15.42 0.47
C ASN A 139 -5.40 15.38 -1.01
N PRO A 140 -5.97 16.46 -1.58
CA PRO A 140 -6.44 16.46 -2.97
C PRO A 140 -5.32 16.40 -4.02
N LEU A 141 -4.14 16.97 -3.76
CA LEU A 141 -3.04 16.98 -4.73
C LEU A 141 -2.30 15.64 -4.72
N CYS A 142 -1.84 15.18 -3.55
CA CYS A 142 -1.12 13.90 -3.45
C CYS A 142 -1.99 12.68 -3.75
N SER A 143 -3.33 12.78 -3.71
CA SER A 143 -4.20 11.67 -4.16
C SER A 143 -4.35 11.57 -5.68
N ALA A 144 -3.99 12.62 -6.42
CA ALA A 144 -4.07 12.68 -7.88
C ALA A 144 -2.71 12.51 -8.59
N LEU A 145 -1.60 12.63 -7.84
CA LEU A 145 -0.22 12.41 -8.31
C LEU A 145 0.17 10.93 -8.23
#